data_AF-A0A349ZWB4-F1
#
_entry.id   AF-A0A349ZWB4-F1
#
_cell.length_a   1.000
_cell.length_b   1.000
_cell.length_c   1.000
_cell.angle_alpha   90.00
_cell.angle_beta   90.00
_cell.angle_gamma   90.00
#
_symmetry.space_group_name_H-M   'P 1'
#
loop_
_entity.id
_entity.type
_entity.pdbx_description
1 polymer ?
#
loop_
_entity_poly.entity_id
_entity_poly.type
_entity_poly.pdbx_seq_one_letter_code
_entity_poly.pdbx_strand_id
1 'polypeptide(L)'
;MSLKIRKIFGIKVNLQEFTKYIGCNPKGIYYIESNTSSNKHIRYFLFLRKKGYDINAIMDRIIADENQSALISEANTDALRDDV
;
A
#
# COMPACT_ATOMS: atom_id res chain seq x y z
N MET A 1 16.59 -15.30 3.07
CA MET A 1 16.93 -14.69 1.77
C MET A 1 16.05 -13.46 1.59
N SER A 2 16.63 -12.27 1.44
CA SER A 2 15.87 -11.02 1.24
C SER A 2 15.32 -11.00 -0.19
N LEU A 3 14.00 -10.88 -0.34
CA LEU A 3 13.35 -10.75 -1.65
C LEU A 3 13.48 -9.30 -2.09
N LYS A 4 14.50 -9.00 -2.89
CA LYS A 4 14.66 -7.68 -3.52
C LYS A 4 13.70 -7.57 -4.71
N ILE A 5 12.41 -7.48 -4.43
CA ILE A 5 11.31 -7.50 -5.40
C ILE A 5 11.57 -6.53 -6.55
N ARG A 6 11.99 -5.30 -6.26
CA ARG A 6 12.26 -4.32 -7.34
C ARG A 6 13.34 -4.79 -8.31
N LYS A 7 14.39 -5.45 -7.80
CA LYS A 7 15.47 -5.98 -8.63
C LYS A 7 15.03 -7.21 -9.41
N ILE A 8 14.30 -8.12 -8.77
CA ILE A 8 13.85 -9.39 -9.37
C ILE A 8 12.91 -9.13 -10.54
N PHE A 9 12.00 -8.16 -10.41
CA PHE A 9 10.97 -7.87 -11.41
C PHE A 9 11.28 -6.62 -12.26
N GLY A 10 12.47 -6.04 -12.17
CA GLY A 10 12.87 -4.90 -12.99
C GLY A 10 12.02 -3.63 -12.78
N ILE A 11 11.53 -3.40 -11.56
CA ILE A 11 10.68 -2.24 -11.24
C ILE A 11 11.54 -0.97 -11.22
N LYS A 12 11.25 -0.03 -12.13
CA LYS A 12 12.00 1.23 -12.33
C LYS A 12 11.38 2.46 -11.65
N VAL A 13 10.44 2.27 -10.73
CA VAL A 13 9.81 3.36 -9.98
C VAL A 13 10.83 4.04 -9.06
N ASN A 14 10.76 5.38 -8.98
CA ASN A 14 11.68 6.18 -8.18
C ASN A 14 11.51 5.86 -6.68
N LEU A 15 12.63 5.72 -5.95
CA LEU A 15 12.62 5.48 -4.51
C LEU A 15 11.89 6.58 -3.74
N GLN A 16 11.97 7.84 -4.19
CA GLN A 16 11.27 8.97 -3.58
C GLN A 16 9.75 8.83 -3.66
N GLU A 17 9.26 8.34 -4.79
CA GLU A 17 7.84 8.08 -5.02
C GLU A 17 7.33 6.97 -4.08
N PHE A 18 8.10 5.88 -3.97
CA PHE A 18 7.81 4.83 -2.98
C PHE A 18 7.76 5.38 -1.55
N THR A 19 8.77 6.15 -1.14
CA THR A 19 8.82 6.69 0.22
C THR A 19 7.67 7.62 0.53
N LYS A 20 7.24 8.43 -0.46
CA LYS A 20 6.11 9.35 -0.32
C LYS A 20 4.80 8.57 -0.19
N TYR A 21 4.56 7.60 -1.07
CA TYR A 21 3.33 6.81 -1.06
C TYR A 21 3.22 5.93 0.19
N ILE A 22 4.30 5.24 0.56
CA ILE A 22 4.32 4.31 1.70
C ILE A 22 4.40 5.06 3.05
N GLY A 23 4.79 6.35 3.03
CA GLY A 23 4.97 7.14 4.25
C GLY A 23 6.17 6.68 5.08
N CYS A 24 7.25 6.21 4.44
CA CYS A 24 8.45 5.73 5.13
C CYS A 24 9.73 6.33 4.54
N ASN A 25 10.82 6.27 5.29
CA ASN A 25 12.13 6.67 4.77
C ASN A 25 12.71 5.60 3.79
N PRO A 26 13.77 5.93 3.02
CA PRO A 26 14.38 4.98 2.07
C PRO A 26 14.85 3.66 2.71
N LYS A 27 15.28 3.66 3.99
CA LYS A 27 15.66 2.44 4.71
C LYS A 27 14.44 1.54 4.98
N GLY A 28 13.26 2.14 5.20
CA GLY A 28 12.00 1.44 5.36
C GLY A 28 11.66 0.58 4.14
N ILE A 29 11.94 1.07 2.94
CA ILE A 29 11.71 0.33 1.70
C ILE A 29 12.55 -0.97 1.65
N TYR A 30 13.84 -0.90 2.00
CA TYR A 30 14.70 -2.09 2.05
C TYR A 30 14.28 -3.07 3.15
N TYR A 31 13.78 -2.56 4.27
CA TYR A 31 13.23 -3.37 5.36
C TYR A 31 11.97 -4.12 4.91
N ILE A 32 11.04 -3.45 4.22
CA ILE A 32 9.82 -4.06 3.68
C ILE A 32 10.18 -5.22 2.74
N GLU A 33 11.07 -4.99 1.78
CA GLU A 33 11.53 -6.05 0.85
C GLU A 33 12.16 -7.24 1.57
N SER A 34 12.97 -6.96 2.60
CA SER A 34 13.66 -8.01 3.34
C SER A 34 12.72 -8.85 4.22
N ASN A 35 11.56 -8.30 4.60
CA ASN A 35 10.56 -8.96 5.43
C ASN A 35 9.29 -9.37 4.66
N THR A 36 9.25 -9.21 3.34
CA THR A 36 8.02 -9.43 2.56
C THR A 36 7.49 -10.85 2.71
N SER A 37 8.36 -11.87 2.72
CA SER A 37 7.95 -13.27 2.87
C SER A 37 7.52 -13.65 4.29
N SER A 38 8.00 -12.94 5.31
CA SER A 38 7.64 -13.17 6.72
C SER A 38 6.44 -12.33 7.17
N ASN A 39 6.08 -11.29 6.41
CA ASN A 39 4.96 -10.42 6.71
C ASN A 39 3.62 -11.17 6.65
N LYS A 40 2.85 -11.10 7.75
CA LYS A 40 1.57 -11.81 7.90
C LYS A 40 0.52 -11.38 6.87
N HIS A 41 0.43 -10.09 6.55
CA HIS A 41 -0.53 -9.58 5.57
C HIS A 41 -0.20 -10.09 4.16
N ILE A 42 1.07 -10.08 3.78
CA ILE A 42 1.50 -10.64 2.48
C ILE A 42 1.18 -12.13 2.40
N ARG A 43 1.47 -12.90 3.46
CA ARG A 43 1.15 -14.33 3.52
C ARG A 43 -0.36 -14.60 3.40
N TYR A 44 -1.19 -13.74 3.99
CA TYR A 44 -2.64 -13.81 3.87
C TYR A 44 -3.09 -13.64 2.40
N PHE A 45 -2.64 -12.60 1.71
CA PHE A 45 -2.98 -12.39 0.30
C PHE A 45 -2.43 -13.48 -0.62
N LEU A 46 -1.24 -14.00 -0.34
CA LEU A 46 -0.69 -15.14 -1.09
C LEU A 46 -1.53 -16.41 -0.90
N PHE A 47 -2.08 -16.63 0.30
CA PHE A 47 -2.99 -17.75 0.56
C PHE A 47 -4.30 -17.60 -0.21
N LEU A 48 -4.89 -16.40 -0.21
CA LEU A 48 -6.10 -16.11 -1.01
C LEU A 48 -5.84 -16.34 -2.50
N ARG A 49 -4.69 -15.87 -3.01
CA ARG A 49 -4.28 -16.11 -4.40
C ARG A 49 -4.17 -17.61 -4.70
N LYS A 50 -3.57 -18.38 -3.79
CA LYS A 50 -3.46 -19.84 -3.91
C LYS A 50 -4.83 -20.53 -3.96
N LYS A 51 -5.85 -19.94 -3.35
CA LYS A 51 -7.23 -20.45 -3.37
C LYS A 51 -8.05 -20.01 -4.59
N GLY A 52 -7.46 -19.22 -5.48
CA GLY A 52 -8.11 -18.77 -6.72
C GLY A 52 -8.92 -17.48 -6.57
N TYR A 53 -8.80 -16.76 -5.45
CA TYR A 53 -9.41 -15.45 -5.31
C TYR A 53 -8.67 -14.40 -6.15
N ASP A 54 -9.43 -13.47 -6.72
CA ASP A 54 -8.90 -12.33 -7.46
C ASP A 54 -8.35 -11.26 -6.49
N ILE A 55 -7.03 -11.25 -6.34
CA ILE A 55 -6.34 -10.29 -5.47
C ILE A 55 -6.41 -8.87 -6.02
N ASN A 56 -6.45 -8.69 -7.34
CA ASN A 56 -6.52 -7.35 -7.92
C ASN A 56 -7.85 -6.70 -7.57
N ALA A 57 -8.96 -7.41 -7.76
CA ALA A 57 -10.29 -6.93 -7.37
C ALA A 57 -10.38 -6.60 -5.86
N ILE A 58 -9.72 -7.39 -5.00
CA ILE A 58 -9.66 -7.11 -3.55
C ILE A 58 -8.88 -5.81 -3.29
N MET A 59 -7.72 -5.63 -3.91
CA MET A 59 -6.89 -4.42 -3.73
C MET A 59 -7.57 -3.18 -4.29
N ASP A 60 -8.22 -3.28 -5.44
CA ASP A 60 -9.00 -2.20 -6.06
C ASP A 60 -10.11 -1.73 -5.12
N ARG A 61 -10.77 -2.66 -4.42
CA ARG A 61 -11.80 -2.32 -3.44
C ARG A 61 -11.21 -1.60 -2.22
N ILE A 62 -10.06 -2.05 -1.72
CA ILE A 62 -9.38 -1.39 -0.59
C ILE A 62 -9.02 0.06 -0.96
N ILE A 63 -8.46 0.26 -2.16
CA ILE A 63 -8.13 1.60 -2.67
C ILE A 63 -9.38 2.48 -2.77
N ALA A 64 -10.49 1.93 -3.27
CA ALA A 64 -11.76 2.66 -3.35
C ALA A 64 -12.28 3.08 -1.97
N ASP A 65 -12.20 2.19 -0.97
CA ASP A 65 -12.66 2.46 0.39
C ASP A 65 -11.74 3.49 1.11
N GLU A 66 -10.43 3.48 0.85
CA GLU A 66 -9.49 4.50 1.33
C GLU A 66 -9.79 5.88 0.74
N ASN A 67 -10.02 5.96 -0.57
CA ASN A 67 -10.36 7.21 -1.24
C ASN A 67 -11.70 7.79 -0.75
N GLN A 68 -12.69 6.93 -0.52
CA GLN A 68 -13.98 7.37 0.02
C GLN A 68 -13.84 7.90 1.45
N SER A 69 -13.00 7.27 2.27
CA SER A 69 -12.70 7.72 3.64
C SER A 69 -11.98 9.07 3.65
N ALA A 70 -11.06 9.29 2.70
CA ALA A 70 -10.36 10.56 2.53
C ALA A 70 -11.34 11.70 2.16
N LEU A 71 -12.24 11.47 1.19
CA LEU A 71 -13.24 12.46 0.77
C LEU A 71 -14.19 12.86 1.90
N ILE A 72 -14.62 11.91 2.73
CA ILE A 72 -15.49 12.18 3.90
C ILE A 72 -14.72 13.01 4.95
N SER A 73 -13.43 12.74 5.14
CA SER A 73 -12.61 13.49 6.10
C SER A 73 -12.38 14.95 5.68
N GLU A 74 -12.19 15.20 4.38
CA GLU A 74 -11.99 16.54 3.81
C GLU A 74 -13.29 17.37 3.86
N ALA A 75 -14.43 16.75 3.54
CA ALA A 75 -15.75 17.41 3.60
C ALA A 75 -16.12 17.88 5.03
N ASN A 76 -15.71 17.13 6.05
CA ASN A 76 -15.96 17.52 7.44
C ASN A 76 -15.04 18.66 7.93
N THR A 77 -13.84 18.81 7.35
CA THR A 77 -12.94 19.93 7.69
C THR A 77 -13.34 21.26 7.04
N ASP A 78 -13.97 21.22 5.87
CA ASP A 78 -14.47 22.43 5.20
C ASP A 78 -15.75 22.97 5.86
N ALA A 79 -16.64 22.07 6.33
CA ALA A 79 -17.83 22.47 7.10
C ALA A 79 -17.52 23.16 8.43
N LEU A 80 -16.30 23.01 8.98
CA LEU A 80 -15.84 23.68 10.21
C LEU A 80 -15.17 25.05 9.94
N ARG A 81 -14.94 25.42 8.67
CA ARG A 81 -14.31 26.69 8.28
C ARG A 81 -15.31 27.76 7.88
N ASP A 82 -16.52 27.38 7.50
CA ASP A 82 -17.57 28.31 7.06
C ASP A 82 -18.41 28.90 8.22
N ASP A 83 -18.14 28.48 9.47
CA ASP A 83 -18.81 28.95 10.70
C ASP A 83 -17.94 29.92 11.55
N VAL A 84 -16.86 30.51 11.01
CA VAL A 84 -16.02 31.53 11.68
C VAL A 84 -16.01 32.86 10.93
#